data_AF-A0A3C0K6D2-F1
#
_entry.id   AF-A0A3C0K6D2-F1
#
_cell.length_a   1.000
_cell.length_b   1.000
_cell.length_c   1.000
_cell.angle_alpha   90.00
_cell.angle_beta   90.00
_cell.angle_gamma   90.00
#
_symmetry.space_group_name_H-M   'P 1'
#
loop_
_entity.id
_entity.type
_entity.pdbx_description
1 polymer ?
#
loop_
_entity_poly.entity_id
_entity_poly.type
_entity_poly.pdbx_seq_one_letter_code
_entity_poly.pdbx_strand_id
1 'polypeptide(L)'
;MRISTRKNQVMIDTLLLKNTTGLTVAKPIANLILEMILILSGSLLIALSAQFYLPLPFSPVPITGQTFSVLLLASLYGHKRGVLTVITYLCLGLAGNQVFANGASGIGIITGATGGYLLGFIPASYVVGLLSHKGWDRRIWSTAGAMIIGNGIIYVFGLLWLS
;
A
#
# COMPACT_ATOMS: atom_id res chain seq x y z
N MET A 1 38.89 -37.08 -36.72
CA MET A 1 37.48 -36.65 -36.93
C MET A 1 36.68 -36.56 -35.60
N ARG A 2 37.27 -36.01 -34.51
CA ARG A 2 36.64 -35.95 -33.16
C ARG A 2 36.55 -34.53 -32.56
N ILE A 3 37.02 -33.52 -33.29
CA ILE A 3 37.22 -32.14 -32.79
C ILE A 3 35.99 -31.25 -33.09
N SER A 4 35.24 -31.55 -34.15
CA SER A 4 34.07 -30.77 -34.59
C SER A 4 32.90 -30.84 -33.61
N THR A 5 32.64 -32.00 -33.01
CA THR A 5 31.52 -32.23 -32.08
C THR A 5 31.65 -31.47 -30.76
N ARG A 6 32.87 -31.25 -30.25
CA ARG A 6 33.09 -30.48 -29.01
C ARG A 6 32.74 -29.00 -29.18
N LYS A 7 33.03 -28.42 -30.34
CA LYS A 7 32.78 -26.99 -30.61
C LYS A 7 31.29 -26.67 -30.67
N ASN A 8 30.49 -27.57 -31.25
CA ASN A 8 29.04 -27.44 -31.27
C ASN A 8 28.43 -27.58 -29.87
N GLN A 9 28.94 -28.50 -29.04
CA GLN A 9 28.46 -28.66 -27.67
C GLN A 9 28.70 -27.39 -26.84
N VAL A 10 29.91 -26.82 -26.90
CA VAL A 10 30.26 -25.58 -26.18
C VAL A 10 29.44 -24.40 -26.68
N MET A 11 29.17 -24.30 -27.98
CA MET A 11 28.31 -23.26 -28.54
C MET A 11 26.87 -23.39 -28.04
N ILE A 12 26.32 -24.62 -27.98
CA ILE A 12 25.00 -24.89 -27.40
C ILE A 12 24.99 -24.49 -25.92
N ASP A 13 25.97 -24.93 -25.12
CA ASP A 13 26.03 -24.58 -23.69
C ASP A 13 26.12 -23.06 -23.48
N THR A 14 26.84 -22.35 -24.35
CA THR A 14 26.97 -20.88 -24.31
C THR A 14 25.67 -20.16 -24.66
N LEU A 15 24.92 -20.66 -25.65
CA LEU A 15 23.61 -20.11 -26.03
C LEU A 15 22.55 -20.33 -24.94
N LEU A 16 22.60 -21.49 -24.29
CA LEU A 16 21.70 -21.88 -23.21
C LEU A 16 21.97 -21.08 -21.92
N LEU A 17 23.24 -20.80 -21.60
CA LEU A 17 23.63 -19.91 -20.50
C LEU A 17 23.27 -18.43 -20.76
N LYS A 18 23.38 -17.96 -22.01
CA LYS A 18 23.00 -16.59 -22.36
C LYS A 18 21.48 -16.37 -22.27
N ASN A 19 20.68 -17.38 -22.61
CA ASN A 19 19.22 -17.30 -22.53
C ASN A 19 18.70 -17.35 -21.08
N THR A 20 19.34 -18.16 -20.22
CA THR A 20 18.97 -18.25 -18.80
C THR A 20 19.34 -17.00 -18.02
N THR A 21 20.52 -16.43 -18.26
CA THR A 21 20.95 -15.16 -17.62
C THR A 21 20.07 -13.96 -17.98
N GLY A 22 19.60 -13.87 -19.23
CA GLY A 22 18.59 -12.89 -19.64
C GLY A 22 17.26 -13.03 -18.91
N LEU A 23 16.80 -14.28 -18.67
CA LEU A 23 15.60 -14.55 -17.90
C LEU A 23 15.74 -14.21 -16.40
N THR A 24 16.93 -14.39 -15.80
CA THR A 24 17.15 -14.07 -14.37
C THR A 24 17.25 -12.58 -14.09
N VAL A 25 17.75 -11.77 -15.04
CA VAL A 25 17.84 -10.29 -14.90
C VAL A 25 16.54 -9.59 -15.30
N ALA A 26 15.76 -10.14 -16.23
CA ALA A 26 14.43 -9.61 -16.55
C ALA A 26 13.41 -9.81 -15.40
N LYS A 27 13.55 -10.90 -14.64
CA LYS A 27 12.68 -11.25 -13.49
C LYS A 27 12.63 -10.18 -12.37
N PRO A 28 13.76 -9.62 -11.89
CA PRO A 28 13.73 -8.59 -10.84
C PRO A 28 13.10 -7.27 -11.31
N ILE A 29 13.32 -6.85 -12.56
CA ILE A 29 12.72 -5.61 -13.09
C ILE A 29 11.20 -5.77 -13.23
N ALA A 30 10.73 -6.91 -13.75
CA ALA A 30 9.29 -7.19 -13.88
C ALA A 30 8.58 -7.20 -12.51
N ASN A 31 9.21 -7.78 -11.49
CA ASN A 31 8.69 -7.77 -10.12
C ASN A 31 8.62 -6.35 -9.55
N LEU A 32 9.63 -5.52 -9.80
CA LEU A 32 9.65 -4.13 -9.36
C LEU A 32 8.50 -3.33 -9.99
N ILE A 33 8.28 -3.51 -11.30
CA ILE A 33 7.18 -2.85 -12.03
C ILE A 33 5.83 -3.28 -11.45
N LEU A 34 5.62 -4.58 -11.22
CA LEU A 34 4.40 -5.09 -10.61
C LEU A 34 4.16 -4.52 -9.21
N GLU A 35 5.21 -4.41 -8.40
CA GLU A 35 5.12 -3.80 -7.07
C GLU A 35 4.71 -2.33 -7.15
N MET A 36 5.32 -1.57 -8.05
CA MET A 36 4.95 -0.16 -8.27
C MET A 36 3.49 -0.04 -8.73
N ILE A 37 3.05 -0.88 -9.67
CA ILE A 37 1.66 -0.88 -10.15
C ILE A 37 0.69 -1.21 -9.00
N LEU A 38 1.00 -2.20 -8.17
CA LEU A 38 0.18 -2.56 -7.00
C LEU A 38 0.08 -1.39 -6.02
N ILE A 39 1.20 -0.74 -5.71
CA ILE A 39 1.24 0.39 -4.77
C ILE A 39 0.44 1.57 -5.32
N LEU A 40 0.64 1.91 -6.60
CA LEU A 40 -0.04 3.03 -7.26
C LEU A 40 -1.54 2.76 -7.39
N SER A 41 -1.95 1.57 -7.85
CA SER A 41 -3.36 1.20 -7.94
C SER A 41 -4.05 1.18 -6.58
N GLY A 42 -3.39 0.68 -5.54
CA GLY A 42 -3.88 0.77 -4.16
C GLY A 42 -4.04 2.21 -3.70
N SER A 43 -3.08 3.09 -3.98
CA SER A 43 -3.17 4.50 -3.58
C SER A 43 -4.32 5.23 -4.28
N LEU A 44 -4.58 4.89 -5.55
CA LEU A 44 -5.70 5.40 -6.32
C LEU A 44 -7.03 4.88 -5.77
N LEU A 45 -7.10 3.61 -5.37
CA LEU A 45 -8.28 3.06 -4.71
C LEU A 45 -8.60 3.80 -3.41
N ILE A 46 -7.59 4.13 -2.60
CA ILE A 46 -7.75 4.94 -1.39
C ILE A 46 -8.31 6.32 -1.75
N ALA A 47 -7.74 6.98 -2.77
CA ALA A 47 -8.18 8.30 -3.22
C ALA A 47 -9.62 8.31 -3.73
N LEU A 48 -10.02 7.32 -4.53
CA LEU A 48 -11.40 7.17 -5.00
C LEU A 48 -12.35 6.90 -3.84
N SER A 49 -11.92 6.08 -2.87
CA SER A 49 -12.70 5.76 -1.68
C SER A 49 -12.85 6.96 -0.74
N ALA A 50 -11.87 7.87 -0.73
CA ALA A 50 -11.90 9.08 0.07
C ALA A 50 -12.98 10.07 -0.38
N GLN A 51 -13.41 10.01 -1.64
CA GLN A 51 -14.48 10.86 -2.16
C GLN A 51 -15.87 10.47 -1.61
N PHE A 52 -16.03 9.23 -1.15
CA PHE A 52 -17.21 8.84 -0.38
C PHE A 52 -17.04 9.34 1.06
N TYR A 53 -17.47 10.57 1.30
CA TYR A 53 -17.44 11.19 2.62
C TYR A 53 -18.85 11.54 3.10
N LEU A 54 -19.10 11.29 4.38
CA LEU A 54 -20.32 11.67 5.07
C LEU A 54 -19.95 12.70 6.16
N PRO A 55 -20.32 13.98 5.97
CA PRO A 55 -20.08 15.00 6.97
C PRO A 55 -20.96 14.75 8.20
N LEU A 56 -20.37 14.85 9.39
CA LEU A 56 -21.08 14.70 10.65
C LEU A 56 -21.31 16.08 11.28
N PRO A 57 -22.51 16.40 11.76
CA PRO A 57 -22.79 17.72 12.34
C PRO A 57 -22.08 17.96 13.69
N PHE A 58 -21.57 16.91 14.35
CA PHE A 58 -20.95 16.97 15.67
C PHE A 58 -19.43 16.76 15.67
N SER A 59 -18.81 16.53 14.51
CA SER A 59 -17.35 16.33 14.40
C SER A 59 -16.80 17.09 13.18
N PRO A 60 -15.67 17.81 13.33
CA PRO A 60 -15.02 18.47 12.19
C PRO A 60 -14.41 17.47 11.18
N VAL A 61 -14.31 16.18 11.54
CA VAL A 61 -13.72 15.14 10.70
C VAL A 61 -14.84 14.28 10.09
N PRO A 62 -15.00 14.26 8.76
CA PRO A 62 -16.02 13.44 8.10
C PRO A 62 -15.68 11.95 8.21
N ILE A 63 -16.69 11.10 8.22
CA ILE A 63 -16.50 9.66 8.02
C ILE A 63 -16.26 9.43 6.53
N THR A 64 -15.16 8.78 6.19
CA THR A 64 -14.75 8.56 4.79
C THR A 64 -14.51 7.08 4.51
N GLY A 65 -14.77 6.68 3.27
CA GLY A 65 -14.39 5.36 2.76
C GLY A 65 -12.87 5.12 2.71
N GLN A 66 -12.08 6.20 2.84
CA GLN A 66 -10.63 6.14 2.90
C GLN A 66 -10.12 5.23 4.01
N THR A 67 -10.69 5.36 5.22
CA THR A 67 -10.29 4.57 6.40
C THR A 67 -10.44 3.08 6.14
N PHE A 68 -11.57 2.67 5.56
CA PHE A 68 -11.82 1.29 5.17
C PHE A 68 -10.82 0.79 4.13
N SER A 69 -10.60 1.55 3.06
CA SER A 69 -9.69 1.17 1.98
C SER A 69 -8.23 1.05 2.45
N VAL A 70 -7.79 1.91 3.37
CA VAL A 70 -6.47 1.80 4.01
C VAL A 70 -6.32 0.47 4.74
N LEU A 71 -7.28 0.11 5.60
CA LEU A 71 -7.22 -1.12 6.39
C LEU A 71 -7.37 -2.37 5.52
N LEU A 72 -8.23 -2.31 4.51
CA LEU A 72 -8.41 -3.39 3.53
C LEU A 72 -7.12 -3.64 2.75
N LEU A 73 -6.52 -2.60 2.16
CA LEU A 73 -5.28 -2.73 1.40
C LEU A 73 -4.10 -3.14 2.27
N ALA A 74 -4.04 -2.67 3.52
CA ALA A 74 -3.06 -3.13 4.49
C ALA A 74 -3.18 -4.64 4.75
N SER A 75 -4.41 -5.15 4.91
CA SER A 75 -4.67 -6.57 5.08
C SER A 75 -4.31 -7.38 3.83
N LEU A 76 -4.60 -6.86 2.63
CA LEU A 76 -4.37 -7.56 1.36
C LEU A 76 -2.90 -7.55 0.93
N TYR A 77 -2.22 -6.41 1.08
CA TYR A 77 -0.85 -6.20 0.59
C TYR A 77 0.20 -6.54 1.65
N GLY A 78 -0.22 -6.71 2.91
CA GLY A 78 0.65 -6.95 4.05
C GLY A 78 1.37 -5.69 4.54
N HIS A 79 2.15 -5.82 5.61
CA HIS A 79 2.71 -4.66 6.33
C HIS A 79 3.69 -3.82 5.51
N LYS A 80 4.49 -4.39 4.60
CA LYS A 80 5.47 -3.61 3.81
C LYS A 80 4.77 -2.80 2.72
N ARG A 81 4.02 -3.50 1.85
CA ARG A 81 3.36 -2.90 0.69
C ARG A 81 2.19 -2.02 1.11
N GLY A 82 1.42 -2.40 2.13
CA GLY A 82 0.34 -1.59 2.68
C GLY A 82 0.81 -0.24 3.20
N VAL A 83 1.89 -0.22 4.00
CA VAL A 83 2.50 1.03 4.46
C VAL A 83 2.99 1.88 3.28
N LEU A 84 3.64 1.25 2.30
CA LEU A 84 4.14 1.97 1.14
C LEU A 84 3.00 2.58 0.30
N THR A 85 1.89 1.87 0.13
CA THR A 85 0.65 2.37 -0.50
C THR A 85 0.08 3.58 0.24
N VAL A 86 0.02 3.54 1.58
CA VAL A 86 -0.46 4.67 2.39
C VAL A 86 0.49 5.86 2.27
N ILE A 87 1.80 5.64 2.33
CA ILE A 87 2.80 6.71 2.16
C ILE A 87 2.67 7.33 0.77
N THR A 88 2.57 6.52 -0.30
CA THR A 88 2.36 7.03 -1.66
C THR A 88 1.09 7.88 -1.75
N TYR A 89 -0.01 7.42 -1.15
CA TYR A 89 -1.25 8.18 -1.06
C TYR A 89 -1.06 9.55 -0.36
N LEU A 90 -0.40 9.56 0.79
CA LEU A 90 -0.11 10.80 1.53
C LEU A 90 0.78 11.75 0.72
N CYS A 91 1.84 11.22 0.10
CA CYS A 91 2.74 12.00 -0.76
C CYS A 91 1.99 12.62 -1.95
N LEU A 92 1.08 11.89 -2.59
CA LEU A 92 0.26 12.41 -3.69
C LEU A 92 -0.62 13.59 -3.23
N GLY A 93 -1.26 13.46 -2.05
CA GLY A 93 -2.06 14.54 -1.49
C GLY A 93 -1.24 15.75 -1.07
N LEU A 94 -0.05 15.51 -0.49
CA LEU A 94 0.89 16.55 -0.13
C LEU A 94 1.47 17.30 -1.33
N ALA A 95 1.69 16.60 -2.44
CA ALA A 95 2.13 17.18 -3.70
C ALA A 95 1.06 18.08 -4.37
N GLY A 96 -0.11 18.23 -3.75
CA GLY A 96 -1.19 19.11 -4.20
C GLY A 96 -2.27 18.41 -5.03
N ASN A 97 -2.19 17.10 -5.21
CA ASN A 97 -3.23 16.34 -5.90
C ASN A 97 -4.48 16.18 -5.01
N GLN A 98 -5.67 16.36 -5.57
CA GLN A 98 -6.97 16.38 -4.86
C GLN A 98 -7.44 14.97 -4.47
N VAL A 99 -6.58 14.24 -3.75
CA VAL A 99 -6.80 12.83 -3.37
C VAL A 99 -7.35 12.67 -1.95
N PHE A 100 -7.33 13.72 -1.13
CA PHE A 100 -7.98 13.70 0.18
C PHE A 100 -9.50 13.91 0.02
N ALA A 101 -10.23 13.60 1.09
CA ALA A 101 -11.69 13.69 1.10
C ALA A 101 -12.19 15.08 0.67
N ASN A 102 -13.31 15.10 -0.04
CA ASN A 102 -13.91 16.32 -0.61
C ASN A 102 -12.98 17.08 -1.57
N GLY A 103 -12.12 16.37 -2.31
CA GLY A 103 -11.16 16.99 -3.23
C GLY A 103 -10.08 17.84 -2.54
N ALA A 104 -9.84 17.64 -1.24
CA ALA A 104 -8.82 18.37 -0.52
C ALA A 104 -7.40 17.95 -0.94
N SER A 105 -6.43 18.87 -0.81
CA SER A 105 -5.02 18.63 -1.08
C SER A 105 -4.11 19.58 -0.31
N GLY A 106 -2.81 19.28 -0.33
CA GLY A 106 -1.75 20.13 0.17
C GLY A 106 -1.41 19.93 1.65
N ILE A 107 -0.32 20.60 2.06
CA ILE A 107 0.26 20.50 3.41
C ILE A 107 -0.71 21.00 4.50
N GLY A 108 -1.57 21.96 4.17
CA GLY A 108 -2.55 22.52 5.10
C GLY A 108 -3.52 21.49 5.69
N ILE A 109 -3.75 20.38 4.98
CA ILE A 109 -4.58 19.26 5.47
C ILE A 109 -3.88 18.49 6.59
N ILE A 110 -2.54 18.35 6.54
CA ILE A 110 -1.78 17.68 7.59
C ILE A 110 -1.65 18.55 8.84
N THR A 111 -1.60 19.87 8.68
CA THR A 111 -1.59 20.79 9.83
C THR A 111 -2.98 21.02 10.43
N GLY A 112 -4.04 20.55 9.78
CA GLY A 112 -5.43 20.69 10.23
C GLY A 112 -5.90 19.53 11.12
N ALA A 113 -7.19 19.55 11.48
CA ALA A 113 -7.83 18.56 12.36
C ALA A 113 -7.78 17.11 11.81
N THR A 114 -7.69 16.95 10.49
CA THR A 114 -7.62 15.63 9.83
C THR A 114 -6.19 15.07 9.73
N GLY A 115 -5.18 15.90 10.02
CA GLY A 115 -3.77 15.52 9.92
C GLY A 115 -3.36 14.36 10.81
N GLY A 116 -3.80 14.38 12.08
CA GLY A 116 -3.54 13.28 13.02
C GLY A 116 -4.09 11.93 12.54
N TYR A 117 -5.26 11.93 11.90
CA TYR A 117 -5.87 10.74 11.33
C TYR A 117 -5.08 10.21 10.12
N LEU A 118 -4.62 11.13 9.26
CA LEU A 118 -3.80 10.81 8.10
C LEU A 118 -2.45 10.20 8.49
N LEU A 119 -1.79 10.77 9.50
CA LEU A 119 -0.55 10.21 10.05
C LEU A 119 -0.80 8.87 10.75
N GLY A 120 -1.95 8.71 11.40
CA GLY A 120 -2.39 7.46 12.02
C GLY A 120 -2.60 6.29 11.03
N PHE A 121 -2.79 6.55 9.74
CA PHE A 121 -2.88 5.48 8.73
C PHE A 121 -1.58 4.69 8.56
N ILE A 122 -0.42 5.32 8.79
CA ILE A 122 0.87 4.65 8.67
C ILE A 122 1.03 3.54 9.73
N PRO A 123 0.94 3.81 11.05
CA PRO A 123 1.04 2.76 12.05
C PRO A 123 -0.13 1.77 11.98
N ALA A 124 -1.34 2.22 11.64
CA ALA A 124 -2.49 1.33 11.49
C ALA A 124 -2.30 0.32 10.35
N SER A 125 -1.85 0.77 9.18
CA SER A 125 -1.57 -0.12 8.04
C SER A 125 -0.44 -1.10 8.33
N TYR A 126 0.58 -0.68 9.07
CA TYR A 126 1.64 -1.58 9.53
C TYR A 126 1.09 -2.69 10.44
N VAL A 127 0.31 -2.33 11.46
CA VAL A 127 -0.25 -3.28 12.44
C VAL A 127 -1.24 -4.23 11.78
N VAL A 128 -2.18 -3.72 10.98
CA VAL A 128 -3.16 -4.57 10.28
C VAL A 128 -2.48 -5.49 9.27
N GLY A 129 -1.49 -4.99 8.53
CA GLY A 129 -0.71 -5.82 7.61
C GLY A 129 0.11 -6.90 8.33
N LEU A 130 0.60 -6.63 9.55
CA LEU A 130 1.28 -7.62 10.38
C LEU A 130 0.32 -8.68 10.91
N LEU A 131 -0.86 -8.27 11.36
CA LEU A 131 -1.90 -9.21 11.84
C LEU A 131 -2.37 -10.12 10.71
N SER A 132 -2.55 -9.57 9.50
CA SER A 132 -2.86 -10.35 8.30
C SER A 132 -1.79 -11.42 8.02
N HIS A 133 -0.50 -11.06 8.05
CA HIS A 133 0.59 -12.04 7.92
C HIS A 133 0.61 -13.13 9.00
N LYS A 134 0.09 -12.83 10.20
CA LYS A 134 -0.10 -13.82 11.28
C LYS A 134 -1.32 -14.72 11.07
N GLY A 135 -2.02 -14.62 9.95
CA GLY A 135 -3.17 -15.43 9.59
C GLY A 135 -4.51 -14.92 10.13
N TRP A 136 -4.57 -13.65 10.58
CA TRP A 136 -5.83 -13.05 11.02
C TRP A 136 -6.80 -12.79 9.85
N ASP A 137 -6.32 -12.86 8.61
CA ASP A 137 -7.13 -12.77 7.39
C ASP A 137 -7.94 -14.06 7.10
N ARG A 138 -7.61 -15.18 7.76
CA ARG A 138 -8.22 -16.50 7.48
C ARG A 138 -9.62 -16.69 8.05
N ARG A 139 -10.04 -15.86 9.00
CA ARG A 139 -11.34 -15.97 9.68
C ARG A 139 -11.97 -14.59 9.77
N ILE A 140 -13.26 -14.49 9.42
CA ILE A 140 -13.99 -13.21 9.41
C ILE A 140 -13.89 -12.44 10.73
N TRP A 141 -13.94 -13.16 11.86
CA TRP A 141 -13.83 -12.57 13.21
C TRP A 141 -12.43 -12.05 13.52
N SER A 142 -11.39 -12.74 13.06
CA SER A 142 -10.01 -12.28 13.20
C SER A 142 -9.74 -11.07 12.31
N THR A 143 -10.27 -11.05 11.08
CA THR A 143 -10.19 -9.90 10.18
C THR A 143 -10.91 -8.70 10.78
N ALA A 144 -12.12 -8.89 11.32
CA ALA A 144 -12.86 -7.85 12.01
C ALA A 144 -12.08 -7.30 13.21
N GLY A 145 -11.46 -8.18 14.01
CA GLY A 145 -10.57 -7.77 15.10
C GLY A 145 -9.38 -6.93 14.64
N ALA A 146 -8.72 -7.33 13.55
CA ALA A 146 -7.61 -6.55 12.98
C ALA A 146 -8.08 -5.16 12.52
N MET A 147 -9.25 -5.07 11.88
CA MET A 147 -9.81 -3.80 11.45
C MET A 147 -10.18 -2.89 12.62
N ILE A 148 -10.76 -3.44 13.70
CA ILE A 148 -11.06 -2.68 14.92
C ILE A 148 -9.77 -2.12 15.55
N ILE A 149 -8.72 -2.95 15.65
CA ILE A 149 -7.42 -2.51 16.16
C ILE A 149 -6.83 -1.39 15.30
N GLY A 150 -6.84 -1.57 13.97
CA GLY A 150 -6.36 -0.56 13.04
C GLY A 150 -7.11 0.76 13.18
N ASN A 151 -8.44 0.70 13.33
CA ASN A 151 -9.27 1.87 13.52
C ASN A 151 -9.00 2.56 14.88
N GLY A 152 -8.83 1.77 15.94
CA GLY A 152 -8.41 2.27 17.25
C GLY A 152 -7.09 3.03 17.19
N ILE A 153 -6.10 2.52 16.45
CA ILE A 153 -4.82 3.23 16.24
C ILE A 153 -5.04 4.56 15.52
N ILE A 154 -5.84 4.58 14.46
CA ILE A 154 -6.16 5.80 13.72
C ILE A 154 -6.79 6.85 14.65
N TYR A 155 -7.77 6.45 15.47
CA TYR A 155 -8.43 7.34 16.41
C TYR A 155 -7.49 7.84 17.51
N VAL A 156 -6.62 7.00 18.05
CA VAL A 156 -5.64 7.43 19.07
C VAL A 156 -4.74 8.53 18.51
N PHE A 157 -4.18 8.35 17.31
CA PHE A 157 -3.35 9.39 16.67
C PHE A 157 -4.16 10.64 16.30
N GLY A 158 -5.39 10.47 15.82
CA GLY A 158 -6.28 11.59 15.50
C GLY A 158 -6.67 12.42 16.73
N LEU A 159 -6.98 11.77 17.85
CA LEU A 159 -7.36 12.42 19.09
C LEU A 159 -6.17 13.10 19.78
N LEU A 160 -5.00 12.45 19.81
CA LEU A 160 -3.77 13.04 20.36
C LEU A 160 -3.30 14.29 19.60
N TRP A 161 -3.67 14.41 18.33
CA TRP A 161 -3.37 15.59 17.52
C TRP A 161 -4.35 16.74 17.78
N LEU A 162 -5.58 16.41 18.16
CA LEU A 162 -6.66 17.39 18.37
C LEU A 162 -6.70 17.93 19.82
N SER A 163 -6.11 17.19 20.77
CA SER A 163 -5.97 17.58 22.19
C SER A 163 -4.87 18.60 22.42
#